data_AF-A0A931VED8-F1
#
_entry.id   AF-A0A931VED8-F1
#
_cell.length_a   1.000
_cell.length_b   1.000
_cell.length_c   1.000
_cell.angle_alpha   90.00
_cell.angle_beta   90.00
_cell.angle_gamma   90.00
#
_symmetry.space_group_name_H-M   'P 1'
#
loop_
_entity.id
_entity.type
_entity.pdbx_description
1 polymer ?
#
loop_
_entity_poly.entity_id
_entity_poly.type
_entity_poly.pdbx_seq_one_letter_code
_entity_poly.pdbx_strand_id
1 'polypeptide(L)'
;MKQVIIVLLVFASYVSFPHFSFATSSYILPYPSAMPGSKTYPLHRMLEKVLRYWYFGDYGGFAYNRQLSDKYLVEAKTLFEYKQYVLALKALSTSNYYFRQMSSSFTHTPSDKNGRDEKVALMKKAAEKHLEELRRLKANLPKDFRWQDENAQVTELHISRELDYTLNMRKEAL
;
A
#
# COMPACT_ATOMS: atom_id res chain seq x y z
N MET A 1 6.53 34.51 50.15
CA MET A 1 5.81 34.79 48.87
C MET A 1 6.73 34.93 47.66
N LYS A 2 7.76 35.80 47.67
CA LYS A 2 8.66 35.99 46.50
C LYS A 2 9.31 34.70 45.97
N GLN A 3 9.76 33.81 46.84
CA GLN A 3 10.37 32.54 46.44
C GLN A 3 9.38 31.56 45.76
N VAL A 4 8.11 31.57 46.16
CA VAL A 4 7.06 30.72 45.55
C VAL A 4 6.75 31.19 44.13
N ILE A 5 6.74 32.51 43.90
CA ILE A 5 6.51 33.10 42.58
C ILE A 5 7.67 32.75 41.62
N ILE A 6 8.91 32.77 42.10
CA ILE A 6 10.09 32.39 41.29
C ILE A 6 10.03 30.90 40.91
N VAL A 7 9.68 30.02 41.85
CA VAL A 7 9.54 28.59 41.57
C VAL A 7 8.42 28.33 40.54
N LEU A 8 7.29 29.03 40.67
CA LEU A 8 6.20 28.93 39.69
C LEU A 8 6.60 29.43 38.30
N LEU A 9 7.38 30.51 38.21
CA LEU A 9 7.87 31.03 36.92
C LEU A 9 8.88 30.09 36.26
N VAL A 10 9.78 29.47 37.04
CA VAL A 10 10.72 28.46 36.52
C VAL A 10 10.00 27.18 36.10
N PHE A 11 8.98 26.76 36.86
CA PHE A 11 8.17 25.61 36.49
C PHE A 11 7.34 25.88 35.22
N ALA A 12 6.74 27.06 35.13
CA ALA A 12 5.99 27.48 33.95
C ALA A 12 6.87 27.59 32.69
N SER A 13 8.12 28.07 32.83
CA SER A 13 9.06 28.12 31.71
C SER A 13 9.48 26.72 31.27
N TYR A 14 9.71 25.79 32.20
CA TYR A 14 10.05 24.39 31.89
C TYR A 14 8.93 23.66 31.14
N VAL A 15 7.68 23.84 31.55
CA VAL A 15 6.51 23.21 30.89
C VAL A 15 6.19 23.85 29.53
N SER A 16 6.65 25.08 29.28
CA SER A 16 6.38 25.81 28.03
C SER A 16 7.39 25.51 26.92
N PHE A 17 8.45 24.73 27.17
CA PHE A 17 9.33 24.28 26.10
C PHE A 17 8.65 23.17 25.30
N PRO A 18 8.31 23.39 24.01
CA PRO A 18 7.75 22.34 23.20
C PRO A 18 8.79 21.23 23.02
N HIS A 19 8.51 20.06 23.57
CA HIS A 19 9.25 18.87 23.20
C HIS A 19 8.94 18.55 21.73
N PHE A 20 9.94 18.68 20.87
CA PHE A 20 9.86 18.24 19.48
C PHE A 20 9.73 16.72 19.44
N SER A 21 8.50 16.22 19.49
CA SER A 21 8.19 14.83 19.21
C SER A 21 8.23 14.63 17.69
N PHE A 22 9.35 14.13 17.18
CA PHE A 22 9.41 13.65 15.81
C PHE A 22 8.58 12.37 15.71
N ALA A 23 7.34 12.50 15.24
CA ALA A 23 6.48 11.36 14.99
C ALA A 23 7.01 10.55 13.80
N THR A 24 7.76 9.48 14.08
CA THR A 24 8.07 8.44 13.10
C THR A 24 6.86 7.52 12.97
N SER A 25 5.91 7.85 12.08
CA SER A 25 4.85 6.90 11.76
C SER A 25 5.40 5.84 10.80
N SER A 26 5.32 4.56 11.20
CA SER A 26 5.54 3.45 10.30
C SER A 26 4.53 3.53 9.14
N TYR A 27 4.92 3.16 7.92
CA TYR A 27 3.99 3.14 6.78
C TYR A 27 2.86 2.14 7.04
N ILE A 28 1.61 2.59 6.99
CA ILE A 28 0.42 1.77 7.28
C ILE A 28 -0.35 1.55 5.99
N LEU A 29 -0.64 0.28 5.69
CA LEU A 29 -1.53 -0.09 4.59
C LEU A 29 -2.99 0.23 4.96
N PRO A 30 -3.80 0.75 4.02
CA PRO A 30 -5.17 1.11 4.29
C PRO A 30 -6.06 -0.12 4.47
N TYR A 31 -7.11 -0.01 5.27
CA TYR A 31 -8.15 -1.03 5.34
C TYR A 31 -9.04 -0.99 4.08
N PRO A 32 -9.37 -2.13 3.45
CA PRO A 32 -10.20 -2.15 2.25
C PRO A 32 -11.63 -1.76 2.59
N SER A 33 -12.16 -0.74 1.90
CA SER A 33 -13.52 -0.25 2.13
C SER A 33 -14.61 -1.19 1.58
N ALA A 34 -14.32 -1.94 0.52
CA ALA A 34 -15.25 -2.89 -0.11
C ALA A 34 -14.48 -4.07 -0.71
N MET A 35 -14.93 -5.29 -0.40
CA MET A 35 -14.35 -6.54 -0.88
C MET A 35 -15.08 -7.12 -2.10
N PRO A 36 -14.40 -7.91 -2.95
CA PRO A 36 -15.06 -8.71 -3.98
C PRO A 36 -16.17 -9.57 -3.37
N GLY A 37 -17.34 -9.59 -4.02
CA GLY A 37 -18.51 -10.33 -3.56
C GLY A 37 -19.58 -9.49 -2.84
N SER A 38 -19.29 -8.23 -2.47
CA SER A 38 -20.33 -7.33 -1.98
C SER A 38 -21.15 -6.72 -3.12
N LYS A 39 -22.44 -6.40 -2.86
CA LYS A 39 -23.32 -5.75 -3.85
C LYS A 39 -22.79 -4.38 -4.31
N THR A 40 -22.02 -3.70 -3.46
CA THR A 40 -21.48 -2.36 -3.71
C THR A 40 -20.11 -2.38 -4.39
N TYR A 41 -19.45 -3.54 -4.49
CA TYR A 41 -18.12 -3.66 -5.08
C TYR A 41 -18.04 -3.17 -6.53
N PRO A 42 -18.99 -3.48 -7.44
CA PRO A 42 -18.95 -2.98 -8.81
C PRO A 42 -19.05 -1.45 -8.88
N LEU A 43 -19.91 -0.85 -8.06
CA LEU A 43 -20.05 0.60 -7.97
C LEU A 43 -18.76 1.25 -7.50
N HIS A 44 -18.12 0.69 -6.47
CA HIS A 44 -16.86 1.19 -5.95
C HIS A 44 -15.73 1.11 -7.00
N ARG A 45 -15.64 0.01 -7.75
CA ARG A 45 -14.71 -0.14 -8.88
C ARG A 45 -14.95 0.87 -10.00
N MET A 46 -16.21 1.25 -10.24
CA MET A 46 -16.54 2.28 -11.22
C MET A 46 -16.10 3.66 -10.72
N LEU A 47 -16.39 3.99 -9.47
CA LEU A 47 -15.98 5.24 -8.84
C LEU A 47 -14.45 5.41 -8.87
N GLU A 48 -13.67 4.34 -8.62
CA GLU A 48 -12.20 4.39 -8.74
C GLU A 48 -11.74 4.81 -10.13
N LYS A 49 -12.36 4.28 -11.18
CA LYS A 49 -12.01 4.63 -12.57
C LYS A 49 -12.35 6.09 -12.88
N VAL A 50 -13.45 6.60 -12.32
CA VAL A 50 -13.82 8.02 -12.45
C VAL A 50 -12.85 8.90 -11.67
N LEU A 51 -12.48 8.48 -10.46
CA LEU A 51 -11.51 9.17 -9.60
C LEU A 51 -10.17 9.38 -10.29
N ARG A 52 -9.72 8.45 -11.15
CA ARG A 52 -8.50 8.62 -11.95
C ARG A 52 -8.44 9.97 -12.68
N TYR A 53 -9.56 10.46 -13.20
CA TYR A 53 -9.60 11.73 -13.93
C TYR A 53 -9.45 12.96 -13.02
N TRP A 54 -9.75 12.83 -11.74
CA TRP A 54 -9.49 13.87 -10.73
C TRP A 54 -8.03 13.88 -10.24
N TYR A 55 -7.28 12.79 -10.41
CA TYR A 55 -5.85 12.72 -10.08
C TYR A 55 -4.98 13.04 -11.30
N PHE A 56 -4.84 14.33 -11.61
CA PHE A 56 -4.04 14.81 -12.74
C PHE A 56 -2.57 15.07 -12.39
N GLY A 57 -1.71 15.00 -13.41
CA GLY A 57 -0.26 15.23 -13.32
C GLY A 57 0.52 14.09 -12.64
N ASP A 58 1.85 14.18 -12.69
CA ASP A 58 2.77 13.15 -12.19
C ASP A 58 2.52 12.82 -10.70
N TYR A 59 2.39 13.85 -9.86
CA TYR A 59 2.16 13.68 -8.42
C TYR A 59 0.77 13.14 -8.08
N GLY A 60 -0.27 13.58 -8.80
CA GLY A 60 -1.63 13.06 -8.64
C GLY A 60 -1.70 11.59 -9.07
N GLY A 61 -1.12 11.28 -10.23
CA GLY A 61 -0.99 9.92 -10.74
C GLY A 61 -0.23 9.01 -9.77
N PHE A 62 0.88 9.49 -9.20
CA PHE A 62 1.61 8.77 -8.17
C PHE A 62 0.73 8.46 -6.95
N ALA A 63 0.04 9.46 -6.41
CA ALA A 63 -0.80 9.28 -5.23
C ALA A 63 -1.93 8.27 -5.46
N TYR A 64 -2.59 8.37 -6.62
CA TYR A 64 -3.63 7.44 -7.07
C TYR A 64 -3.11 6.02 -7.23
N ASN A 65 -2.01 5.85 -7.96
CA ASN A 65 -1.40 4.54 -8.23
C ASN A 65 -0.91 3.88 -6.92
N ARG A 66 -0.30 4.65 -6.02
CA ARG A 66 0.10 4.18 -4.69
C ARG A 66 -1.11 3.68 -3.89
N GLN A 67 -2.16 4.50 -3.79
CA GLN A 67 -3.36 4.16 -3.03
C GLN A 67 -4.02 2.87 -3.54
N LEU A 68 -4.15 2.72 -4.86
CA LEU A 68 -4.72 1.51 -5.43
C LEU A 68 -3.79 0.30 -5.28
N SER A 69 -2.48 0.48 -5.42
CA SER A 69 -1.53 -0.61 -5.20
C SER A 69 -1.62 -1.14 -3.77
N ASP A 70 -1.64 -0.26 -2.78
CA ASP A 70 -1.79 -0.61 -1.37
C ASP A 70 -3.12 -1.29 -1.10
N LYS A 71 -4.22 -0.70 -1.58
CA LYS A 71 -5.56 -1.26 -1.42
C LYS A 71 -5.65 -2.69 -1.97
N TYR A 72 -5.22 -2.90 -3.20
CA TYR A 72 -5.33 -4.21 -3.84
C TYR A 72 -4.39 -5.24 -3.24
N LEU A 73 -3.27 -4.82 -2.63
CA LEU A 73 -2.43 -5.73 -1.86
C LEU A 73 -3.14 -6.21 -0.60
N VAL A 74 -3.81 -5.32 0.12
CA VAL A 74 -4.59 -5.72 1.31
C VAL A 74 -5.79 -6.57 0.93
N GLU A 75 -6.49 -6.24 -0.16
CA GLU A 75 -7.56 -7.07 -0.73
C GLU A 75 -7.02 -8.48 -1.06
N ALA A 76 -5.88 -8.57 -1.74
CA ALA A 76 -5.25 -9.86 -2.05
C ALA A 76 -4.92 -10.64 -0.78
N LYS A 77 -4.31 -9.99 0.22
CA LYS A 77 -3.99 -10.60 1.52
C LYS A 77 -5.23 -11.20 2.17
N THR A 78 -6.31 -10.43 2.29
CA THR A 78 -7.53 -10.92 2.94
C THR A 78 -8.19 -12.06 2.14
N LEU A 79 -8.16 -12.00 0.80
CA LEU A 79 -8.67 -13.09 -0.03
C LEU A 79 -7.83 -14.36 0.11
N PHE A 80 -6.51 -14.24 0.27
CA PHE A 80 -5.63 -15.36 0.59
C PHE A 80 -5.97 -15.98 1.96
N GLU A 81 -6.23 -15.16 2.97
CA GLU A 81 -6.66 -15.61 4.31
C GLU A 81 -7.99 -16.37 4.25
N TYR A 82 -8.92 -15.95 3.38
CA TYR A 82 -10.18 -16.66 3.12
C TYR A 82 -10.07 -17.81 2.11
N LYS A 83 -8.85 -18.18 1.69
CA LYS A 83 -8.57 -19.25 0.71
C LYS A 83 -9.24 -19.03 -0.66
N GLN A 84 -9.62 -17.79 -0.98
CA GLN A 84 -10.19 -17.41 -2.27
C GLN A 84 -9.07 -17.13 -3.28
N TYR A 85 -8.26 -18.14 -3.59
CA TYR A 85 -6.97 -17.97 -4.29
C TYR A 85 -7.09 -17.35 -5.69
N VAL A 86 -8.13 -17.68 -6.46
CA VAL A 86 -8.37 -17.09 -7.79
C VAL A 86 -8.57 -15.57 -7.69
N LEU A 87 -9.42 -15.14 -6.75
CA LEU A 87 -9.69 -13.72 -6.53
C LEU A 87 -8.46 -13.01 -5.93
N ALA A 88 -7.75 -13.68 -5.01
CA ALA A 88 -6.54 -13.16 -4.39
C ALA A 88 -5.44 -12.88 -5.44
N LEU A 89 -5.20 -13.81 -6.37
CA LEU A 89 -4.24 -13.63 -7.46
C LEU A 89 -4.64 -12.50 -8.41
N LYS A 90 -5.95 -12.35 -8.68
CA LYS A 90 -6.45 -11.23 -9.48
C LYS A 90 -6.23 -9.88 -8.79
N ALA A 91 -6.49 -9.80 -7.48
CA ALA A 91 -6.22 -8.60 -6.68
C ALA A 91 -4.71 -8.31 -6.62
N LEU A 92 -3.87 -9.33 -6.42
CA LEU A 92 -2.41 -9.19 -6.41
C LEU A 92 -1.88 -8.66 -7.74
N SER A 93 -2.34 -9.21 -8.86
CA SER A 93 -2.00 -8.73 -10.21
C SER A 93 -2.45 -7.28 -10.43
N THR A 94 -3.61 -6.90 -9.91
CA THR A 94 -4.08 -5.51 -9.94
C THR A 94 -3.18 -4.58 -9.12
N SER A 95 -2.77 -5.00 -7.92
CA SER A 95 -1.79 -4.26 -7.11
C SER A 95 -0.47 -4.07 -7.85
N ASN A 96 0.00 -5.10 -8.55
CA ASN A 96 1.22 -5.09 -9.35
C ASN A 96 1.14 -4.09 -10.50
N TYR A 97 0.00 -4.06 -11.20
CA TYR A 97 -0.24 -3.08 -12.25
C TYR A 97 -0.05 -1.66 -11.71
N TYR A 98 -0.76 -1.29 -10.63
CA TYR A 98 -0.70 0.07 -10.11
C TYR A 98 0.67 0.43 -9.53
N PHE A 99 1.39 -0.52 -8.93
CA PHE A 99 2.74 -0.25 -8.46
C PHE A 99 3.73 0.04 -9.59
N ARG A 100 3.64 -0.68 -10.71
CA ARG A 100 4.48 -0.39 -11.89
C ARG A 100 4.20 1.02 -12.41
N GLN A 101 2.92 1.39 -12.46
CA GLN A 101 2.53 2.74 -12.87
C GLN A 101 3.00 3.81 -11.88
N MET A 102 2.97 3.51 -10.58
CA MET A 102 3.55 4.38 -9.56
C MET A 102 5.05 4.56 -9.78
N SER A 103 5.78 3.47 -10.06
CA SER A 103 7.23 3.48 -10.27
C SER A 103 7.64 4.26 -11.52
N SER A 104 6.80 4.26 -12.56
CA SER A 104 7.02 5.04 -13.79
C SER A 104 6.51 6.48 -13.70
N SER A 105 5.80 6.88 -12.65
CA SER A 105 5.16 8.21 -12.56
C SER A 105 6.15 9.39 -12.53
N PHE A 106 7.44 9.15 -12.32
CA PHE A 106 8.48 10.20 -12.22
C PHE A 106 9.52 10.16 -13.33
N THR A 107 9.30 9.42 -14.42
CA THR A 107 10.29 9.33 -15.53
C THR A 107 10.50 10.66 -16.24
N HIS A 108 9.51 11.55 -16.21
CA HIS A 108 9.54 12.86 -16.88
C HIS A 108 9.66 14.04 -15.91
N THR A 109 9.72 13.78 -14.60
CA THR A 109 9.85 14.84 -13.59
C THR A 109 11.33 15.10 -13.30
N PRO A 110 11.84 16.33 -13.50
CA PRO A 110 13.21 16.71 -13.15
C PRO A 110 13.55 16.43 -11.67
N SER A 111 14.81 16.07 -11.37
CA SER A 111 15.27 15.79 -9.99
C SER A 111 15.24 16.99 -9.06
N ASP A 112 15.32 18.20 -9.60
CA ASP A 112 15.32 19.46 -8.86
C ASP A 112 13.90 19.96 -8.52
N LYS A 113 12.85 19.29 -9.01
CA LYS A 113 11.48 19.68 -8.70
C LYS A 113 11.14 19.30 -7.26
N ASN A 114 10.84 20.32 -6.45
CA ASN A 114 10.36 20.18 -5.09
C ASN A 114 9.30 19.06 -4.97
N GLY A 115 9.55 18.11 -4.07
CA GLY A 115 8.65 17.00 -3.74
C GLY A 115 8.98 15.65 -4.40
N ARG A 116 9.84 15.58 -5.42
CA ARG A 116 10.20 14.30 -6.06
C ARG A 116 10.86 13.34 -5.06
N ASP A 117 11.88 13.81 -4.35
CA ASP A 117 12.61 12.99 -3.37
C ASP A 117 11.71 12.48 -2.25
N GLU A 118 10.75 13.30 -1.80
CA GLU A 118 9.76 12.89 -0.82
C GLU A 118 8.88 11.76 -1.35
N LYS A 119 8.43 11.83 -2.62
CA LYS A 119 7.61 10.76 -3.21
C LYS A 119 8.42 9.51 -3.52
N VAL A 120 9.68 9.64 -3.93
CA VAL A 120 10.59 8.49 -4.09
C VAL A 120 10.81 7.82 -2.73
N ALA A 121 11.09 8.57 -1.67
CA ALA A 121 11.21 8.03 -0.32
C ALA A 121 9.92 7.34 0.13
N LEU A 122 8.75 7.91 -0.19
CA LEU A 122 7.45 7.35 0.12
C LEU A 122 7.17 6.06 -0.67
N MET A 123 7.60 5.99 -1.92
CA MET A 123 7.53 4.79 -2.75
C MET A 123 8.37 3.65 -2.15
N LYS A 124 9.59 3.95 -1.71
CA LYS A 124 10.46 2.97 -1.04
C LYS A 124 9.83 2.44 0.23
N LYS A 125 9.29 3.31 1.07
CA LYS A 125 8.53 2.91 2.28
C LYS A 125 7.35 2.00 1.96
N ALA A 126 6.59 2.31 0.90
CA ALA A 126 5.50 1.46 0.43
C ALA A 126 6.02 0.09 -0.03
N ALA A 127 7.11 0.06 -0.81
CA ALA A 127 7.74 -1.16 -1.30
C ALA A 127 8.25 -2.06 -0.16
N GLU A 128 8.92 -1.48 0.85
CA GLU A 128 9.34 -2.19 2.06
C GLU A 128 8.15 -2.84 2.78
N LYS A 129 7.06 -2.09 2.96
CA LYS A 129 5.86 -2.61 3.61
C LYS A 129 5.19 -3.71 2.78
N HIS A 130 5.16 -3.57 1.46
CA HIS A 130 4.65 -4.61 0.56
C HIS A 130 5.47 -5.89 0.69
N LEU A 131 6.80 -5.77 0.67
CA LEU A 131 7.71 -6.90 0.82
C LEU A 131 7.52 -7.63 2.15
N GLU A 132 7.29 -6.90 3.25
CA GLU A 132 6.96 -7.49 4.56
C GLU A 132 5.72 -8.38 4.47
N GLU A 133 4.60 -7.85 3.97
CA GLU A 133 3.34 -8.60 3.89
C GLU A 133 3.41 -9.75 2.87
N LEU A 134 4.07 -9.55 1.72
CA LEU A 134 4.23 -10.58 0.70
C LEU A 134 5.09 -11.77 1.18
N ARG A 135 6.13 -11.51 1.98
CA ARG A 135 6.95 -12.57 2.59
C ARG A 135 6.13 -13.38 3.60
N ARG A 136 5.29 -12.72 4.40
CA ARG A 136 4.35 -13.39 5.32
C ARG A 136 3.35 -14.28 4.57
N LEU A 137 2.76 -13.75 3.49
CA LEU A 137 1.87 -14.53 2.63
C LEU A 137 2.59 -15.75 2.05
N LYS A 138 3.78 -15.56 1.47
CA LYS A 138 4.55 -16.65 0.86
C LYS A 138 4.89 -17.77 1.85
N ALA A 139 5.19 -17.43 3.11
CA ALA A 139 5.51 -18.42 4.13
C ALA A 139 4.31 -19.31 4.52
N ASN A 140 3.08 -18.78 4.39
CA ASN A 140 1.86 -19.43 4.90
C ASN A 140 0.98 -20.02 3.79
N LEU A 141 1.29 -19.78 2.53
CA LEU A 141 0.46 -20.21 1.39
C LEU A 141 1.03 -21.46 0.71
N PRO A 142 0.16 -22.30 0.12
CA PRO A 142 0.62 -23.42 -0.69
C PRO A 142 1.37 -22.90 -1.93
N LYS A 143 2.36 -23.68 -2.39
CA LYS A 143 3.15 -23.31 -3.58
C LYS A 143 2.29 -23.28 -4.84
N ASP A 144 1.53 -24.35 -5.02
CA ASP A 144 0.60 -24.57 -6.12
C ASP A 144 -0.75 -25.00 -5.57
N PHE A 145 -1.83 -24.64 -6.25
CA PHE A 145 -3.18 -25.01 -5.87
C PHE A 145 -3.98 -25.42 -7.10
N ARG A 146 -4.62 -26.60 -7.05
CA ARG A 146 -5.52 -27.07 -8.09
C ARG A 146 -6.94 -26.60 -7.76
N TRP A 147 -7.42 -25.62 -8.51
CA TRP A 147 -8.77 -25.08 -8.37
C TRP A 147 -9.69 -25.70 -9.40
N GLN A 148 -10.89 -26.11 -8.99
CA GLN A 148 -11.92 -26.63 -9.87
C GLN A 148 -13.26 -26.07 -9.43
N ASP A 149 -13.97 -25.41 -10.35
CA ASP A 149 -15.37 -25.05 -10.18
C ASP A 149 -16.26 -26.26 -10.51
N GLU A 150 -17.51 -26.28 -10.02
CA GLU A 150 -18.43 -27.43 -10.16
C GLU A 150 -18.57 -27.91 -11.61
N ASN A 151 -18.48 -26.99 -12.57
CA ASN A 151 -18.65 -27.27 -14.01
C ASN A 151 -17.42 -26.90 -14.87
N ALA A 152 -16.27 -26.63 -14.25
CA ALA A 152 -15.08 -26.16 -14.97
C ALA A 152 -13.93 -27.18 -14.99
N GLN A 153 -13.03 -27.00 -15.95
CA GLN A 153 -11.76 -27.73 -15.96
C GLN A 153 -10.88 -27.28 -14.79
N VAL A 154 -10.09 -28.23 -14.28
CA VAL A 154 -9.12 -27.95 -13.22
C VAL A 154 -8.12 -26.92 -13.71
N THR A 155 -8.02 -25.80 -13.00
CA THR A 155 -7.03 -24.75 -13.21
C THR A 155 -5.93 -24.88 -12.18
N GLU A 156 -4.68 -24.95 -12.62
CA GLU A 156 -3.53 -24.93 -11.72
C GLU A 156 -3.12 -23.48 -11.43
N LEU A 157 -3.04 -23.13 -10.15
CA LEU A 157 -2.64 -21.81 -9.66
C LEU A 157 -1.23 -21.88 -9.08
N HIS A 158 -0.26 -21.27 -9.78
CA HIS A 158 1.14 -21.21 -9.34
C HIS A 158 1.38 -20.05 -8.35
N ILE A 159 0.80 -20.14 -7.15
CA ILE A 159 0.80 -19.06 -6.15
C ILE A 159 2.21 -18.59 -5.79
N SER A 160 3.14 -19.53 -5.56
CA SER A 160 4.53 -19.16 -5.22
C SER A 160 5.21 -18.39 -6.35
N ARG A 161 4.94 -18.75 -7.62
CA ARG A 161 5.53 -18.07 -8.78
C ARG A 161 5.06 -16.62 -8.86
N GLU A 162 3.76 -16.39 -8.66
CA GLU A 162 3.16 -15.05 -8.67
C GLU A 162 3.67 -14.18 -7.52
N LEU A 163 3.85 -14.77 -6.32
CA LEU A 163 4.45 -14.07 -5.19
C LEU A 163 5.92 -13.76 -5.43
N ASP A 164 6.69 -14.65 -6.03
CA ASP A 164 8.10 -14.42 -6.36
C ASP A 164 8.28 -13.31 -7.39
N TYR A 165 7.46 -13.33 -8.44
CA TYR A 165 7.39 -12.25 -9.41
C TYR A 165 7.09 -10.90 -8.73
N THR A 166 6.09 -10.88 -7.86
CA THR A 166 5.68 -9.66 -7.14
C THR A 166 6.78 -9.16 -6.20
N LEU A 167 7.41 -10.05 -5.43
CA LEU A 167 8.52 -9.72 -4.54
C LEU A 167 9.68 -9.09 -5.30
N ASN A 168 10.07 -9.67 -6.44
CA ASN A 168 11.20 -9.14 -7.21
C ASN A 168 10.90 -7.76 -7.79
N MET A 169 9.70 -7.54 -8.34
CA MET A 169 9.26 -6.22 -8.80
C MET A 169 9.31 -5.15 -7.70
N ARG A 170 8.97 -5.49 -6.46
CA ARG A 170 9.05 -4.54 -5.33
C ARG A 170 10.48 -4.29 -4.88
N LYS A 171 11.38 -5.26 -4.99
CA LYS A 171 12.81 -5.09 -4.68
C LYS A 171 13.49 -4.15 -5.65
N GLU A 172 13.13 -4.17 -6.93
CA GLU A 172 13.69 -3.27 -7.96
C GLU A 172 13.39 -1.79 -7.68
N ALA A 173 12.41 -1.49 -6.83
CA ALA A 173 12.03 -0.13 -6.48
C ALA A 173 12.76 0.43 -5.23
N LEU A 174 13.59 -0.38 -4.56
CA LEU A 174 14.41 0.02 -3.41
C LEU A 174 15.78 0.52 -3.86
#